data_AF-A0A9E4ZP08-F1
#
_entry.id   AF-A0A9E4ZP08-F1
#
_cell.length_a   1.000
_cell.length_b   1.000
_cell.length_c   1.000
_cell.angle_alpha   90.00
_cell.angle_beta   90.00
_cell.angle_gamma   90.00
#
_symmetry.space_group_name_H-M   'P 1'
#
loop_
_entity.id
_entity.type
_entity.pdbx_description
1 polymer ?
#
loop_
_entity_poly.entity_id
_entity_poly.type
_entity_poly.pdbx_seq_one_letter_code
_entity_poly.pdbx_strand_id
1 'polypeptide(L)'
;MILDSIKPLTKGQEDLLNALRNEEVKIVGVFGPTGSGKSLFSLAYGIDAVSSGKYRKLIVSKPIVDIVTQEEITPKDFGTYKDLIITYIKDVLGGFAEEKVIDELFSSGKIEILDSRYMRGRSFNNSLIFVDDIQLMRVESVLEIFIRMGKDSRLIVAGDPIFQSLRNIKDDPSALIREILINEKDAKVVDLGVKDIIREGAKRGLQIFLEYKLRTRQLSESEKKILDVSRIYSPDADIITIVDFSEEKKRLNISTENVPDAIIIVKEGSIGRLVGKKGERIANIEKDSGKKLRGIELNLNFKEIVRAVHPVTWIVKHIEDVDFQGNELVVKLKKESGAFMGQKGSHVRLVDYVIRQLFGIGVKVILPQETEEKNKETTAEVKRS
;
A
#
# COMPACT_ATOMS: atom_id res chain seq x y z
N MET A 1 18.66 -18.02 14.19
CA MET A 1 18.38 -17.36 12.92
C MET A 1 17.56 -16.11 13.24
N ILE A 2 17.97 -14.96 12.72
CA ILE A 2 17.37 -13.64 13.00
C ILE A 2 15.92 -13.61 12.55
N LEU A 3 15.60 -14.20 11.40
CA LEU A 3 14.25 -14.23 10.86
C LEU A 3 13.26 -14.95 11.78
N ASP A 4 13.71 -15.98 12.50
CA ASP A 4 12.85 -16.74 13.42
C ASP A 4 12.56 -15.99 14.73
N SER A 5 13.34 -14.97 15.08
CA SER A 5 13.05 -14.09 16.23
C SER A 5 12.03 -12.99 15.88
N ILE A 6 11.74 -12.78 14.59
CA ILE A 6 10.79 -11.78 14.11
C ILE A 6 9.43 -12.44 13.89
N LYS A 7 8.47 -12.19 14.79
CA LYS A 7 7.10 -12.69 14.67
C LYS A 7 6.26 -11.79 13.74
N PRO A 8 5.61 -12.32 12.69
CA PRO A 8 4.65 -11.55 11.92
C PRO A 8 3.45 -11.15 12.80
N LEU A 9 3.06 -9.88 12.74
CA LEU A 9 1.97 -9.31 13.53
C LEU A 9 0.68 -9.15 12.72
N THR A 10 0.77 -9.25 11.40
CA THR A 10 -0.37 -9.20 10.48
C THR A 10 -0.35 -10.36 9.50
N LYS A 11 -1.49 -10.60 8.84
CA LYS A 11 -1.58 -11.61 7.79
C LYS A 11 -0.66 -11.30 6.60
N GLY A 12 -0.56 -10.03 6.19
CA GLY A 12 0.35 -9.63 5.12
C GLY A 12 1.81 -9.89 5.45
N GLN A 13 2.23 -9.65 6.70
CA GLN A 13 3.59 -9.99 7.15
C GLN A 13 3.84 -11.51 7.19
N GLU A 14 2.83 -12.30 7.54
CA GLU A 14 2.90 -13.76 7.46
C GLU A 14 3.05 -14.22 6.00
N ASP A 15 2.28 -13.65 5.08
CA ASP A 15 2.37 -13.94 3.65
C ASP A 15 3.75 -13.57 3.08
N LEU A 16 4.33 -12.44 3.53
CA LEU A 16 5.71 -12.07 3.23
C LEU A 16 6.71 -13.11 3.72
N LEU A 17 6.62 -13.50 4.98
CA LEU A 17 7.50 -14.51 5.57
C LEU A 17 7.42 -15.84 4.81
N ASN A 18 6.20 -16.27 4.44
CA ASN A 18 5.97 -17.47 3.65
C ASN A 18 6.57 -17.35 2.25
N ALA A 19 6.43 -16.21 1.58
CA ALA A 19 7.04 -15.96 0.28
C ALA A 19 8.58 -16.03 0.35
N LEU A 20 9.18 -15.44 1.39
CA LEU A 20 10.63 -15.47 1.62
C LEU A 20 11.14 -16.90 1.88
N ARG A 21 10.41 -17.70 2.68
CA ARG A 21 10.75 -19.09 2.99
C ARG A 21 10.54 -20.04 1.81
N ASN A 22 9.64 -19.74 0.87
CA ASN A 22 9.44 -20.55 -0.32
C ASN A 22 10.68 -20.47 -1.23
N GLU A 23 11.38 -21.58 -1.41
CA GLU A 23 12.61 -21.67 -2.22
C GLU A 23 12.35 -21.77 -3.73
N GLU A 24 11.14 -22.15 -4.14
CA GLU A 24 10.76 -22.24 -5.56
C GLU A 24 10.61 -20.85 -6.19
N VAL A 25 10.36 -19.82 -5.37
CA VAL A 25 10.19 -18.44 -5.81
C VAL A 25 11.55 -17.76 -5.96
N LYS A 26 11.94 -17.46 -7.20
CA LYS A 26 13.21 -16.76 -7.50
C LYS A 26 13.13 -15.25 -7.33
N ILE A 27 11.95 -14.67 -7.54
CA ILE A 27 11.75 -13.22 -7.41
C ILE A 27 10.64 -12.95 -6.41
N VAL A 28 10.93 -12.19 -5.35
CA VAL A 28 9.93 -11.75 -4.38
C VAL A 28 9.75 -10.25 -4.52
N GLY A 29 8.57 -9.82 -4.94
CA GLY A 29 8.18 -8.41 -4.94
C GLY A 29 7.38 -8.09 -3.68
N VAL A 30 7.83 -7.11 -2.90
CA VAL A 30 7.20 -6.71 -1.64
C VAL A 30 6.81 -5.25 -1.71
N PHE A 31 5.51 -4.96 -1.83
CA PHE A 31 5.02 -3.61 -2.07
C PHE A 31 4.10 -3.16 -0.96
N GLY A 32 4.29 -1.96 -0.43
CA GLY A 32 3.41 -1.43 0.61
C GLY A 32 4.01 -0.25 1.36
N PRO A 33 3.32 0.26 2.39
CA PRO A 33 3.67 1.53 3.00
C PRO A 33 4.90 1.41 3.90
N THR A 34 5.55 2.55 4.17
CA THR A 34 6.60 2.62 5.21
C THR A 34 6.09 2.09 6.56
N GLY A 35 6.91 1.30 7.26
CA GLY A 35 6.56 0.73 8.57
C GLY A 35 5.78 -0.58 8.53
N SER A 36 5.58 -1.19 7.35
CA SER A 36 4.94 -2.50 7.19
C SER A 36 5.86 -3.72 7.35
N GLY A 37 7.17 -3.50 7.48
CA GLY A 37 8.17 -4.56 7.72
C GLY A 37 8.90 -5.08 6.48
N LYS A 38 8.65 -4.52 5.28
CA LYS A 38 9.30 -4.95 4.01
C LYS A 38 10.80 -5.19 4.14
N SER A 39 11.53 -4.16 4.57
CA SER A 39 12.99 -4.20 4.68
C SER A 39 13.45 -5.07 5.85
N LEU A 40 12.71 -5.08 6.97
CA LEU A 40 13.02 -5.88 8.15
C LEU A 40 13.04 -7.38 7.81
N PHE A 41 11.94 -7.91 7.26
CA PHE A 41 11.87 -9.33 6.91
C PHE A 41 12.85 -9.71 5.79
N SER A 42 13.01 -8.84 4.79
CA SER A 42 13.91 -9.09 3.65
C SER A 42 15.38 -9.13 4.06
N LEU A 43 15.83 -8.18 4.88
CA LEU A 43 17.20 -8.14 5.40
C LEU A 43 17.46 -9.28 6.38
N ALA A 44 16.53 -9.57 7.30
CA ALA A 44 16.67 -10.68 8.24
C ALA A 44 16.82 -12.02 7.52
N TYR A 45 15.96 -12.28 6.51
CA TYR A 45 16.08 -13.46 5.66
C TYR A 45 17.44 -13.51 4.96
N GLY A 46 17.89 -12.37 4.41
CA GLY A 46 19.14 -12.33 3.68
C GLY A 46 20.37 -12.58 4.53
N ILE A 47 20.41 -12.04 5.74
CA ILE A 47 21.50 -12.31 6.69
C ILE A 47 21.52 -13.77 7.10
N ASP A 48 20.38 -14.37 7.41
CA ASP A 48 20.32 -15.79 7.76
C ASP A 48 20.76 -16.67 6.60
N ALA A 49 20.36 -16.32 5.37
CA ALA A 49 20.69 -17.09 4.19
C ALA A 49 22.19 -17.07 3.86
N VAL A 50 22.91 -15.96 4.10
CA VAL A 50 24.39 -15.94 3.94
C VAL A 50 25.14 -16.50 5.14
N SER A 51 24.55 -16.41 6.33
CA SER A 51 25.13 -16.97 7.55
C SER A 51 25.09 -18.50 7.53
N SER A 52 23.99 -19.08 7.05
CA SER A 52 23.82 -20.53 6.84
C SER A 52 24.53 -21.09 5.62
N GLY A 53 25.08 -20.21 4.76
CA GLY A 53 25.76 -20.60 3.52
C GLY A 53 24.82 -20.96 2.36
N LYS A 54 23.51 -20.72 2.49
CA LYS A 54 22.53 -20.90 1.42
C LYS A 54 22.83 -20.04 0.20
N TYR A 55 23.28 -18.80 0.42
CA TYR A 55 23.86 -17.96 -0.62
C TYR A 55 25.28 -17.57 -0.24
N ARG A 56 26.14 -17.40 -1.24
CA ARG A 56 27.51 -16.92 -1.00
C ARG A 56 27.52 -15.48 -0.46
N LYS A 57 26.57 -14.66 -0.90
CA LYS A 57 26.57 -13.21 -0.67
C LYS A 57 25.16 -12.62 -0.69
N LEU A 58 24.93 -11.63 0.16
CA LEU A 58 23.79 -10.74 0.19
C LEU A 58 24.23 -9.42 -0.44
N ILE A 59 23.60 -9.05 -1.54
CA ILE A 59 23.83 -7.80 -2.24
C ILE A 59 22.68 -6.86 -1.89
N VAL A 60 22.98 -5.69 -1.31
CA VAL A 60 21.97 -4.70 -0.95
C VAL A 60 22.15 -3.46 -1.82
N SER A 61 21.06 -3.04 -2.47
CA SER A 61 21.00 -1.80 -3.23
C SER A 61 19.85 -0.94 -2.74
N LYS A 62 20.16 0.33 -2.45
CA LYS A 62 19.19 1.33 -1.99
C LYS A 62 19.58 2.69 -2.56
N PRO A 63 18.66 3.41 -3.22
CA PRO A 63 18.96 4.74 -3.74
C PRO A 63 19.14 5.74 -2.59
N ILE A 64 20.03 6.71 -2.78
CA ILE A 64 20.08 7.92 -1.97
C ILE A 64 19.48 9.02 -2.83
N VAL A 65 18.47 9.70 -2.31
CA VAL A 65 17.79 10.79 -3.01
C VAL A 65 17.89 12.09 -2.23
N ASP A 66 18.01 13.19 -2.95
CA ASP A 66 17.82 14.51 -2.38
C ASP A 66 16.33 14.70 -2.03
N ILE A 67 16.02 15.12 -0.80
CA ILE A 67 14.63 15.28 -0.36
C ILE A 67 13.94 16.47 -1.06
N VAL A 68 14.73 17.46 -1.51
CA VAL A 68 14.24 18.67 -2.19
C VAL A 68 14.13 18.43 -3.69
N THR A 69 15.20 18.00 -4.35
CA THR A 69 15.19 17.82 -5.82
C THR A 69 14.56 16.50 -6.24
N GLN A 70 14.45 15.52 -5.34
CA GLN A 70 14.01 14.14 -5.62
C GLN A 70 14.89 13.42 -6.66
N GLU A 71 16.06 13.97 -6.94
CA GLU A 71 17.05 13.34 -7.79
C GLU A 71 17.90 12.37 -6.97
N GLU A 72 18.20 11.23 -7.58
CA GLU A 72 19.10 10.25 -7.00
C GLU A 72 20.51 10.85 -6.96
N ILE A 73 21.07 10.99 -5.75
CA ILE A 73 22.44 11.48 -5.55
C ILE A 73 23.38 10.28 -5.59
N THR A 74 24.45 10.39 -6.38
CA THR A 74 25.63 9.54 -6.20
C THR A 74 26.53 10.21 -5.17
N PRO A 75 26.78 9.59 -4.01
CA PRO A 75 27.77 10.13 -3.09
C PRO A 75 29.11 10.35 -3.82
N LYS A 76 29.74 11.50 -3.59
CA LYS A 76 31.04 11.83 -4.22
C LYS A 76 32.12 10.81 -3.87
N ASP A 77 31.96 10.14 -2.73
CA ASP A 77 32.79 9.04 -2.26
C ASP A 77 31.94 7.78 -2.07
N PHE A 78 32.33 6.68 -2.71
CA PHE A 78 31.68 5.38 -2.59
C PHE A 78 31.84 4.78 -1.18
N GLY A 79 32.88 5.17 -0.42
CA GLY A 79 33.03 4.79 0.99
C GLY A 79 31.85 5.30 1.82
N THR A 80 31.57 6.59 1.71
CA THR A 80 30.42 7.25 2.36
C THR A 80 29.08 6.56 2.01
N TYR A 81 28.88 6.15 0.75
CA TYR A 81 27.67 5.39 0.36
C TYR A 81 27.55 4.10 1.16
N LYS A 82 28.63 3.30 1.23
CA LYS A 82 28.62 2.03 1.96
C LYS A 82 28.28 2.22 3.42
N ASP A 83 28.91 3.20 4.06
CA ASP A 83 28.72 3.45 5.50
C ASP A 83 27.26 3.82 5.82
N LEU A 84 26.62 4.60 4.95
CA LEU A 84 25.20 4.93 5.08
C LEU A 84 24.30 3.68 4.95
N ILE A 85 24.58 2.79 3.99
CA ILE A 85 23.78 1.58 3.82
C ILE A 85 24.02 0.56 4.95
N ILE A 86 25.24 0.46 5.48
CA ILE A 86 25.51 -0.40 6.64
C ILE A 86 24.77 0.12 7.87
N THR A 87 24.84 1.43 8.11
CA THR A 87 24.09 2.08 9.20
C THR A 87 22.60 1.81 9.05
N TYR A 88 22.06 1.94 7.84
CA TYR A 88 20.68 1.58 7.54
C TYR A 88 20.34 0.11 7.89
N ILE A 89 21.18 -0.85 7.52
CA ILE A 89 20.96 -2.27 7.83
C ILE A 89 20.96 -2.48 9.35
N LYS A 90 21.89 -1.85 10.08
CA LYS A 90 21.95 -1.89 11.55
C LYS A 90 20.69 -1.30 12.18
N ASP A 91 20.22 -0.16 11.70
CA ASP A 91 19.01 0.50 12.19
C ASP A 91 17.76 -0.37 11.99
N VAL A 92 17.63 -1.01 10.82
CA VAL A 92 16.48 -1.87 10.52
C VAL A 92 16.48 -3.14 11.37
N LEU A 93 17.66 -3.73 11.60
CA LEU A 93 17.80 -4.98 12.36
C LEU A 93 18.08 -4.75 13.86
N GLY A 94 18.08 -3.50 14.30
CA GLY A 94 18.27 -3.12 15.70
C GLY A 94 17.28 -3.86 16.60
N GLY A 95 17.80 -4.50 17.65
CA GLY A 95 17.01 -5.32 18.57
C GLY A 95 16.80 -6.77 18.13
N PHE A 96 17.13 -7.14 16.88
CA PHE A 96 17.04 -8.51 16.37
C PHE A 96 18.40 -9.13 16.03
N ALA A 97 19.39 -8.30 15.71
CA ALA A 97 20.75 -8.72 15.42
C ALA A 97 21.76 -7.85 16.17
N GLU A 98 22.84 -8.45 16.65
CA GLU A 98 23.98 -7.71 17.19
C GLU A 98 24.73 -7.02 16.04
N GLU A 99 25.08 -5.74 16.20
CA GLU A 99 25.80 -4.98 15.17
C GLU A 99 27.09 -5.65 14.72
N LYS A 100 27.79 -6.30 15.66
CA LYS A 100 29.04 -7.02 15.40
C LYS A 100 28.87 -8.12 14.34
N VAL A 101 27.72 -8.81 14.33
CA VAL A 101 27.42 -9.83 13.31
C VAL A 101 27.32 -9.20 11.92
N ILE A 102 26.67 -8.04 11.82
CA ILE A 102 26.54 -7.30 10.56
C ILE A 102 27.92 -6.85 10.08
N ASP A 103 28.75 -6.30 10.97
CA ASP A 103 30.11 -5.84 10.67
C ASP A 103 31.04 -6.98 10.23
N GLU A 104 30.94 -8.15 10.86
CA GLU A 104 31.68 -9.37 10.47
C GLU A 104 31.26 -9.88 9.08
N LEU A 105 29.97 -9.92 8.80
CA LEU A 105 29.46 -10.33 7.48
C LEU A 105 29.85 -9.34 6.38
N PHE A 106 29.87 -8.05 6.68
CA PHE A 106 30.34 -7.03 5.76
C PHE A 106 31.86 -7.15 5.52
N SER A 107 32.66 -7.24 6.58
CA SER A 107 34.13 -7.33 6.51
C SER A 107 34.61 -8.60 5.83
N SER A 108 33.88 -9.71 5.98
CA SER A 108 34.13 -10.97 5.27
C SER A 108 33.64 -10.98 3.81
N GLY A 109 32.98 -9.91 3.36
CA GLY A 109 32.45 -9.76 2.01
C GLY A 109 31.19 -10.56 1.71
N LYS A 110 30.55 -11.15 2.75
CA LYS A 110 29.25 -11.82 2.66
C LYS A 110 28.09 -10.84 2.49
N ILE A 111 28.22 -9.61 3.00
CA ILE A 111 27.34 -8.50 2.64
C ILE A 111 28.11 -7.57 1.69
N GLU A 112 27.51 -7.27 0.54
CA GLU A 112 28.04 -6.30 -0.42
C GLU A 112 27.01 -5.21 -0.68
N ILE A 113 27.45 -3.96 -0.58
CA ILE A 113 26.64 -2.79 -0.90
C ILE A 113 26.88 -2.41 -2.36
N LEU A 114 25.80 -2.21 -3.09
CA LEU A 114 25.84 -1.93 -4.52
C LEU A 114 24.98 -0.71 -4.87
N ASP A 115 25.60 0.26 -5.55
CA ASP A 115 24.89 1.36 -6.18
C ASP A 115 24.43 0.92 -7.58
N SER A 116 23.14 1.14 -7.86
CA SER A 116 22.46 0.73 -9.09
C SER A 116 23.16 1.21 -10.37
N ARG A 117 23.95 2.30 -10.32
CA ARG A 117 24.68 2.84 -11.46
C ARG A 117 25.91 2.04 -11.87
N TYR A 118 26.46 1.22 -10.97
CA TYR A 118 27.74 0.51 -11.18
C TYR A 118 27.57 -0.98 -11.44
N MET A 119 26.39 -1.41 -11.92
CA MET A 119 26.10 -2.82 -12.19
C MET A 119 26.49 -3.29 -13.58
N ARG A 120 26.71 -2.35 -14.51
CA ARG A 120 26.95 -2.69 -15.91
C ARG A 120 28.18 -3.61 -16.03
N GLY A 121 27.99 -4.74 -16.71
CA GLY A 121 29.02 -5.76 -16.91
C GLY A 121 29.17 -6.79 -15.77
N ARG A 122 28.40 -6.69 -14.68
CA ARG A 122 28.43 -7.69 -13.58
C ARG A 122 27.43 -8.82 -13.82
N SER A 123 27.62 -9.96 -13.18
CA SER A 123 26.62 -11.03 -13.07
C SER A 123 26.70 -11.60 -11.66
N PHE A 124 25.55 -11.69 -11.00
CA PHE A 124 25.47 -12.10 -9.60
C PHE A 124 25.04 -13.56 -9.52
N ASN A 125 26.00 -14.47 -9.45
CA ASN A 125 25.75 -15.91 -9.26
C ASN A 125 25.83 -16.27 -7.76
N ASN A 126 25.05 -17.26 -7.33
CA ASN A 126 24.98 -17.73 -5.95
C ASN A 126 24.83 -16.58 -4.94
N SER A 127 23.92 -15.64 -5.24
CA SER A 127 23.74 -14.41 -4.46
C SER A 127 22.27 -14.13 -4.20
N LEU A 128 21.96 -13.65 -3.00
CA LEU A 128 20.67 -13.02 -2.72
C LEU A 128 20.80 -11.52 -2.96
N ILE A 129 19.95 -10.96 -3.80
CA ILE A 129 19.94 -9.54 -4.13
C ILE A 129 18.71 -8.91 -3.49
N PHE A 130 18.90 -7.88 -2.70
CA PHE A 130 17.83 -7.07 -2.11
C PHE A 130 17.90 -5.64 -2.63
N VAL A 131 16.84 -5.21 -3.29
CA VAL A 131 16.68 -3.85 -3.81
C VAL A 131 15.57 -3.17 -3.05
N ASP A 132 15.91 -2.09 -2.35
CA ASP A 132 14.98 -1.38 -1.49
C ASP A 132 14.66 0.01 -2.02
N ASP A 133 13.50 0.53 -1.64
CA ASP A 133 12.95 1.82 -2.09
C ASP A 133 12.96 2.02 -3.62
N ILE A 134 12.51 1.02 -4.37
CA ILE A 134 12.53 1.11 -5.85
C ILE A 134 11.68 2.26 -6.40
N GLN A 135 10.70 2.77 -5.63
CA GLN A 135 9.93 3.96 -5.97
C GLN A 135 10.78 5.24 -6.12
N LEU A 136 12.01 5.22 -5.59
CA LEU A 136 12.97 6.32 -5.67
C LEU A 136 14.03 6.12 -6.77
N MET A 137 13.94 5.02 -7.52
CA MET A 137 14.85 4.68 -8.62
C MET A 137 14.21 4.99 -9.96
N ARG A 138 15.02 5.04 -11.03
CA ARG A 138 14.46 4.95 -12.38
C ARG A 138 14.09 3.50 -12.70
N VAL A 139 13.03 3.30 -13.48
CA VAL A 139 12.57 1.95 -13.89
C VAL A 139 13.70 1.19 -14.60
N GLU A 140 14.47 1.86 -15.45
CA GLU A 140 15.60 1.23 -16.16
C GLU A 140 16.69 0.73 -15.21
N SER A 141 16.93 1.46 -14.11
CA SER A 141 17.90 1.03 -13.08
C SER A 141 17.42 -0.24 -12.38
N VAL A 142 16.11 -0.36 -12.12
CA VAL A 142 15.54 -1.58 -11.53
C VAL A 142 15.67 -2.74 -12.52
N LEU A 143 15.26 -2.56 -13.79
CA LEU A 143 15.36 -3.60 -14.82
C LEU A 143 16.80 -4.07 -15.07
N GLU A 144 17.78 -3.16 -14.98
CA GLU A 144 19.19 -3.53 -15.04
C GLU A 144 19.57 -4.51 -13.93
N ILE A 145 19.00 -4.41 -12.72
CA ILE A 145 19.26 -5.38 -11.63
C ILE A 145 18.72 -6.76 -12.00
N PHE A 146 17.51 -6.81 -12.55
CA PHE A 146 16.84 -8.06 -12.92
C PHE A 146 17.68 -8.88 -13.90
N ILE A 147 18.20 -8.24 -14.95
CA ILE A 147 19.01 -8.93 -15.98
C ILE A 147 20.40 -9.35 -15.48
N ARG A 148 20.83 -8.86 -14.30
CA ARG A 148 22.13 -9.19 -13.68
C ARG A 148 22.04 -10.41 -12.76
N MET A 149 20.82 -10.86 -12.44
CA MET A 149 20.60 -12.06 -11.65
C MET A 149 21.13 -13.29 -12.41
N GLY A 150 22.14 -13.93 -11.83
CA GLY A 150 22.80 -15.11 -12.38
C GLY A 150 22.19 -16.43 -11.87
N LYS A 151 22.94 -17.52 -12.06
CA LYS A 151 22.56 -18.86 -11.58
C LYS A 151 22.56 -18.92 -10.06
N ASP A 152 21.68 -19.75 -9.51
CA ASP A 152 21.54 -20.01 -8.06
C ASP A 152 21.37 -18.73 -7.23
N SER A 153 20.76 -17.72 -7.83
CA SER A 153 20.51 -16.42 -7.22
C SER A 153 19.02 -16.18 -7.05
N ARG A 154 18.71 -15.29 -6.11
CA ARG A 154 17.34 -14.88 -5.80
C ARG A 154 17.28 -13.37 -5.65
N LEU A 155 16.19 -12.78 -6.11
CA LEU A 155 15.96 -11.34 -6.07
C LEU A 155 14.78 -11.01 -5.18
N ILE A 156 14.96 -10.03 -4.29
CA ILE A 156 13.90 -9.43 -3.48
C ILE A 156 13.86 -7.95 -3.84
N VAL A 157 12.70 -7.45 -4.26
CA VAL A 157 12.49 -6.03 -4.56
C VAL A 157 11.43 -5.47 -3.65
N ALA A 158 11.69 -4.31 -3.05
CA ALA A 158 10.76 -3.65 -2.14
C ALA A 158 10.45 -2.22 -2.59
N GLY A 159 9.17 -1.83 -2.47
CA GLY A 159 8.75 -0.46 -2.77
C GLY A 159 7.45 -0.02 -2.09
N ASP A 160 7.12 1.25 -2.23
CA ASP A 160 5.94 1.88 -1.63
C ASP A 160 5.06 2.56 -2.69
N PRO A 161 4.26 1.79 -3.46
CA PRO A 161 3.39 2.35 -4.49
C PRO A 161 2.23 3.15 -3.90
N ILE A 162 1.85 2.89 -2.65
CA ILE A 162 0.74 3.55 -1.98
C ILE A 162 1.07 5.02 -1.77
N PHE A 163 2.25 5.31 -1.19
CA PHE A 163 2.65 6.68 -0.94
C PHE A 163 2.84 7.48 -2.25
N GLN A 164 3.39 6.85 -3.29
CA GLN A 164 3.54 7.47 -4.61
C GLN A 164 2.19 7.77 -5.27
N SER A 165 1.25 6.82 -5.20
CA SER A 165 -0.12 6.99 -5.71
C SER A 165 -0.83 8.12 -4.98
N LEU A 166 -0.68 8.20 -3.65
CA LEU A 166 -1.22 9.30 -2.88
C LEU A 166 -0.51 10.64 -3.16
N ARG A 167 0.68 10.66 -3.78
CA ARG A 167 1.30 11.89 -4.31
C ARG A 167 0.91 12.20 -5.76
N ASN A 168 0.02 11.38 -6.36
CA ASN A 168 -0.42 11.48 -7.76
C ASN A 168 0.74 11.35 -8.77
N ILE A 169 1.74 10.53 -8.46
CA ILE A 169 2.87 10.25 -9.36
C ILE A 169 2.42 9.20 -10.38
N LYS A 170 2.48 9.54 -11.68
CA LYS A 170 1.94 8.71 -12.76
C LYS A 170 2.87 7.56 -13.15
N ASP A 171 4.17 7.81 -13.17
CA ASP A 171 5.19 6.86 -13.62
C ASP A 171 5.96 6.29 -12.42
N ASP A 172 5.24 5.79 -11.42
CA ASP A 172 5.84 5.19 -10.22
C ASP A 172 6.51 3.85 -10.56
N PRO A 173 7.84 3.73 -10.39
CA PRO A 173 8.56 2.49 -10.65
C PRO A 173 8.04 1.31 -9.83
N SER A 174 7.62 1.56 -8.59
CA SER A 174 7.15 0.48 -7.72
C SER A 174 5.82 -0.10 -8.18
N ALA A 175 4.88 0.73 -8.63
CA ALA A 175 3.65 0.29 -9.26
C ALA A 175 3.90 -0.47 -10.58
N LEU A 176 4.78 0.04 -11.44
CA LEU A 176 5.10 -0.59 -12.74
C LEU A 176 5.77 -1.96 -12.57
N ILE A 177 6.80 -2.05 -11.72
CA ILE A 177 7.50 -3.31 -11.45
C ILE A 177 6.56 -4.31 -10.80
N ARG A 178 5.68 -3.86 -9.89
CA ARG A 178 4.64 -4.71 -9.32
C ARG A 178 3.74 -5.33 -10.39
N GLU A 179 3.24 -4.53 -11.33
CA GLU A 179 2.38 -4.99 -12.44
C GLU A 179 3.06 -6.09 -13.26
N ILE A 180 4.35 -5.90 -13.58
CA ILE A 180 5.17 -6.86 -14.33
C ILE A 180 5.30 -8.17 -13.54
N LEU A 181 5.61 -8.08 -12.24
CA LEU A 181 5.86 -9.25 -11.40
C LEU A 181 4.62 -10.10 -11.11
N ILE A 182 3.41 -9.52 -11.16
CA ILE A 182 2.16 -10.27 -10.93
C ILE A 182 1.98 -11.39 -11.96
N ASN A 183 2.45 -11.18 -13.19
CA ASN A 183 2.25 -12.11 -14.30
C ASN A 183 3.50 -12.95 -14.61
N GLU A 184 4.54 -12.85 -13.78
CA GLU A 184 5.82 -13.52 -14.00
C GLU A 184 5.84 -14.89 -13.30
N LYS A 185 6.27 -15.94 -14.02
CA LYS A 185 6.09 -17.34 -13.61
C LYS A 185 6.85 -17.72 -12.34
N ASP A 186 8.07 -17.19 -12.19
CA ASP A 186 8.97 -17.49 -11.07
C ASP A 186 8.97 -16.37 -10.01
N ALA A 187 7.94 -15.50 -10.03
CA ALA A 187 7.79 -14.39 -9.11
C ALA A 187 6.62 -14.56 -8.14
N LYS A 188 6.78 -14.05 -6.92
CA LYS A 188 5.68 -13.87 -5.97
C LYS A 188 5.60 -12.41 -5.56
N VAL A 189 4.43 -11.81 -5.79
CA VAL A 189 4.10 -10.48 -5.29
C VAL A 189 3.37 -10.60 -3.96
N VAL A 190 3.85 -9.85 -2.98
CA VAL A 190 3.23 -9.66 -1.67
C VAL A 190 2.92 -8.19 -1.50
N ASP A 191 1.64 -7.88 -1.43
CA ASP A 191 1.15 -6.54 -1.18
C ASP A 191 0.80 -6.37 0.29
N LEU A 192 1.46 -5.42 0.93
CA LEU A 192 1.18 -4.96 2.28
C LEU A 192 0.36 -3.67 2.21
N GLY A 193 -0.77 -3.65 2.90
CA GLY A 193 -1.66 -2.52 2.96
C GLY A 193 -1.35 -1.58 4.12
N VAL A 194 -2.27 -0.65 4.38
CA VAL A 194 -2.20 0.29 5.51
C VAL A 194 -2.35 -0.45 6.84
N LYS A 195 -3.08 -1.57 6.86
CA LYS A 195 -3.27 -2.40 8.06
C LYS A 195 -2.00 -3.12 8.49
N ASP A 196 -1.05 -3.31 7.59
CA ASP A 196 0.24 -3.94 7.88
C ASP A 196 1.24 -2.99 8.54
N ILE A 197 0.93 -1.70 8.68
CA ILE A 197 1.79 -0.72 9.37
C ILE A 197 1.77 -0.96 10.88
N ILE A 198 2.89 -1.45 11.41
CA ILE A 198 3.08 -1.70 12.85
C ILE A 198 3.66 -0.47 13.56
N ARG A 199 4.59 0.25 12.89
CA ARG A 199 5.30 1.37 13.51
C ARG A 199 4.36 2.55 13.74
N GLU A 200 4.11 2.91 15.00
CA GLU A 200 3.19 3.99 15.38
C GLU A 200 3.50 5.33 14.68
N GLY A 201 4.77 5.71 14.64
CA GLY A 201 5.20 6.93 13.96
C GLY A 201 4.88 6.94 12.46
N ALA A 202 5.01 5.79 11.78
CA ALA A 202 4.66 5.68 10.36
C ALA A 202 3.14 5.75 10.15
N LYS A 203 2.37 5.07 11.01
CA LYS A 203 0.90 5.12 10.99
C LYS A 203 0.39 6.55 11.20
N ARG A 204 0.96 7.27 12.18
CA ARG A 204 0.65 8.66 12.46
C ARG A 204 1.05 9.58 11.30
N GLY A 205 2.23 9.37 10.73
CA GLY A 205 2.71 10.11 9.56
C GLY A 205 1.75 9.98 8.36
N LEU A 206 1.28 8.76 8.07
CA LEU A 206 0.30 8.52 7.01
C LEU A 206 -1.04 9.23 7.28
N GLN A 207 -1.55 9.20 8.52
CA GLN A 207 -2.76 9.93 8.88
C GLN A 207 -2.63 11.43 8.64
N ILE A 208 -1.53 12.04 9.09
CA ILE A 208 -1.25 13.47 8.90
C ILE A 208 -1.15 13.79 7.41
N PHE A 209 -0.48 12.94 6.65
CA PHE A 209 -0.33 13.11 5.20
C PHE A 209 -1.69 13.06 4.47
N LEU A 210 -2.55 12.10 4.81
CA LEU A 210 -3.91 12.03 4.26
C LEU A 210 -4.73 13.27 4.61
N GLU A 211 -4.66 13.74 5.87
CA GLU A 211 -5.33 14.97 6.29
C GLU A 211 -4.83 16.19 5.47
N TYR A 212 -3.52 16.34 5.32
CA TYR A 212 -2.91 17.39 4.50
C TYR A 212 -3.38 17.34 3.04
N LYS A 213 -3.36 16.17 2.41
CA LYS A 213 -3.81 15.98 1.02
C LYS A 213 -5.28 16.37 0.86
N LEU A 214 -6.14 15.94 1.76
CA LEU A 214 -7.57 16.21 1.68
C LEU A 214 -7.92 17.67 1.94
N ARG A 215 -7.19 18.35 2.83
CA ARG A 215 -7.34 19.80 3.08
C ARG A 215 -6.86 20.67 1.93
N THR A 216 -5.82 20.23 1.20
CA THR A 216 -5.26 20.97 0.06
C THR A 216 -5.98 20.67 -1.26
N ARG A 217 -6.94 19.74 -1.26
CA ARG A 217 -7.76 19.41 -2.43
C ARG A 217 -8.56 20.63 -2.89
N GLN A 218 -8.59 20.87 -4.20
CA GLN A 218 -9.44 21.90 -4.79
C GLN A 218 -10.91 21.47 -4.72
N LEU A 219 -11.74 22.33 -4.11
CA LEU A 219 -13.18 22.12 -4.00
C LEU A 219 -13.91 22.76 -5.19
N SER A 220 -14.90 22.05 -5.71
CA SER A 220 -15.89 22.58 -6.65
C SER A 220 -16.78 23.65 -5.98
N GLU A 221 -17.46 24.47 -6.78
CA GLU A 221 -18.39 25.49 -6.26
C GLU A 221 -19.52 24.89 -5.40
N SER A 222 -20.00 23.69 -5.75
CA SER A 222 -20.99 22.98 -4.94
C SER A 222 -20.43 22.58 -3.57
N GLU A 223 -19.21 22.02 -3.54
CA GLU A 223 -18.54 21.64 -2.29
C GLU A 223 -18.20 22.86 -1.41
N LYS A 224 -17.79 23.98 -2.01
CA LYS A 224 -17.58 25.25 -1.29
C LYS A 224 -18.87 25.75 -0.64
N LYS A 225 -19.99 25.72 -1.36
CA LYS A 225 -21.30 26.09 -0.80
C LYS A 225 -21.65 25.21 0.41
N ILE A 226 -21.46 23.88 0.32
CA ILE A 226 -21.72 22.98 1.44
C ILE A 226 -20.77 23.31 2.61
N LEU A 227 -19.50 23.61 2.34
CA LEU A 227 -18.52 23.98 3.37
C LEU A 227 -18.92 25.26 4.11
N ASP A 228 -19.34 26.30 3.39
CA ASP A 228 -19.73 27.58 3.98
C ASP A 228 -20.98 27.43 4.86
N VAL A 229 -21.99 26.70 4.37
CA VAL A 229 -23.20 26.37 5.16
C VAL A 229 -22.82 25.52 6.39
N SER A 230 -21.90 24.57 6.23
CA SER A 230 -21.45 23.73 7.35
C SER A 230 -20.75 24.54 8.44
N ARG A 231 -19.98 25.57 8.07
CA ARG A 231 -19.33 26.49 9.01
C ARG A 231 -20.31 27.37 9.78
N ILE A 232 -21.47 27.67 9.20
CA ILE A 232 -22.54 28.43 9.88
C ILE A 232 -23.19 27.57 10.98
N TYR A 233 -23.59 26.35 10.65
CA TYR A 233 -24.36 25.50 11.56
C TYR A 233 -23.50 24.64 12.51
N SER A 234 -22.25 24.38 12.12
CA SER A 234 -21.30 23.55 12.88
C SER A 234 -19.91 24.20 12.93
N PRO A 235 -19.76 25.41 13.51
CA PRO A 235 -18.49 26.15 13.53
C PRO A 235 -17.37 25.46 14.32
N ASP A 236 -17.72 24.56 15.25
CA ASP A 236 -16.81 23.78 16.09
C ASP A 236 -16.43 22.41 15.50
N ALA A 237 -17.03 22.05 14.35
CA ALA A 237 -16.66 20.85 13.60
C ALA A 237 -15.41 21.11 12.76
N ASP A 238 -14.41 20.26 12.91
CA ASP A 238 -13.16 20.33 12.14
C ASP A 238 -13.35 19.58 10.82
N ILE A 239 -13.82 20.32 9.82
CA ILE A 239 -14.06 19.82 8.46
C ILE A 239 -12.74 19.79 7.69
N ILE A 240 -12.42 18.61 7.16
CA ILE A 240 -11.21 18.36 6.36
C ILE A 240 -11.50 18.60 4.89
N THR A 241 -12.54 17.97 4.35
CA THR A 241 -12.95 18.10 2.95
C THR A 241 -14.40 17.67 2.77
N ILE A 242 -14.98 17.97 1.61
CA ILE A 242 -16.35 17.60 1.24
C ILE A 242 -16.31 17.03 -0.17
N VAL A 243 -16.92 15.87 -0.42
CA VAL A 243 -17.02 15.31 -1.79
C VAL A 243 -18.48 15.29 -2.21
N ASP A 244 -18.83 16.11 -3.20
CA ASP A 244 -20.13 16.09 -3.87
C ASP A 244 -20.09 15.13 -5.06
N PHE A 245 -21.00 14.17 -5.07
CA PHE A 245 -21.14 13.18 -6.14
C PHE A 245 -22.59 13.05 -6.62
N SER A 246 -23.40 14.09 -6.38
CA SER A 246 -24.82 14.14 -6.78
C SER A 246 -25.04 14.03 -8.28
N GLU A 247 -24.18 14.64 -9.09
CA GLU A 247 -24.25 14.54 -10.55
C GLU A 247 -23.85 13.14 -11.04
N GLU A 248 -22.82 12.52 -10.45
CA GLU A 248 -22.43 11.15 -10.79
C GLU A 248 -23.51 10.14 -10.37
N LYS A 249 -24.15 10.34 -9.20
CA LYS A 249 -25.31 9.57 -8.72
C LYS A 249 -26.47 9.61 -9.72
N LYS A 250 -26.79 10.79 -10.28
CA LYS A 250 -27.79 10.93 -11.36
C LYS A 250 -27.36 10.19 -12.63
N ARG A 251 -26.11 10.38 -13.06
CA ARG A 251 -25.55 9.73 -14.27
C ARG A 251 -25.62 8.21 -14.21
N LEU A 252 -25.42 7.65 -13.02
CA LEU A 252 -25.45 6.21 -12.77
C LEU A 252 -26.86 5.66 -12.49
N ASN A 253 -27.90 6.50 -12.57
CA ASN A 253 -29.30 6.15 -12.29
C ASN A 253 -29.51 5.58 -10.88
N ILE A 254 -28.78 6.09 -9.88
CA ILE A 254 -28.90 5.66 -8.49
C ILE A 254 -29.93 6.55 -7.79
N SER A 255 -31.17 6.08 -7.70
CA SER A 255 -32.31 6.81 -7.11
C SER A 255 -32.56 6.51 -5.63
N THR A 256 -31.83 5.58 -5.03
CA THR A 256 -32.02 5.21 -3.61
C THR A 256 -31.77 6.39 -2.67
N GLU A 257 -32.76 6.70 -1.83
CA GLU A 257 -32.65 7.74 -0.81
C GLU A 257 -31.53 7.47 0.21
N ASN A 258 -31.11 6.21 0.38
CA ASN A 258 -30.07 5.83 1.33
C ASN A 258 -28.67 6.35 0.97
N VAL A 259 -28.47 6.80 -0.27
CA VAL A 259 -27.21 7.36 -0.77
C VAL A 259 -27.25 8.88 -0.60
N PRO A 260 -26.32 9.48 0.15
CA PRO A 260 -26.24 10.93 0.24
C PRO A 260 -25.82 11.51 -1.12
N ASP A 261 -25.98 12.82 -1.27
CA ASP A 261 -25.53 13.57 -2.43
C ASP A 261 -24.07 14.00 -2.27
N ALA A 262 -23.64 14.23 -1.03
CA ALA A 262 -22.25 14.51 -0.69
C ALA A 262 -21.85 13.89 0.66
N ILE A 263 -20.55 13.62 0.82
CA ILE A 263 -19.94 13.27 2.11
C ILE A 263 -19.12 14.43 2.66
N ILE A 264 -19.22 14.65 3.97
CA ILE A 264 -18.38 15.62 4.70
C ILE A 264 -17.38 14.82 5.51
N ILE A 265 -16.09 14.97 5.20
CA ILE A 265 -15.01 14.33 5.95
C ILE A 265 -14.56 15.30 7.04
N VAL A 266 -14.64 14.83 8.29
CA VAL A 266 -14.20 15.58 9.47
C VAL A 266 -13.04 14.89 10.15
N LYS A 267 -12.33 15.64 11.00
CA LYS A 267 -11.31 15.07 11.88
C LYS A 267 -11.94 14.07 12.85
N GLU A 268 -11.19 13.02 13.17
CA GLU A 268 -11.57 12.01 14.17
C GLU A 268 -11.96 12.68 15.51
N GLY A 269 -13.10 12.28 16.07
CA GLY A 269 -13.70 12.89 17.27
C GLY A 269 -14.56 14.13 17.00
N SER A 270 -14.66 14.60 15.75
CA SER A 270 -15.42 15.80 15.40
C SER A 270 -16.82 15.51 14.82
N ILE A 271 -17.15 14.25 14.54
CA ILE A 271 -18.43 13.89 13.90
C ILE A 271 -19.65 14.34 14.70
N GLY A 272 -19.60 14.23 16.03
CA GLY A 272 -20.69 14.66 16.90
C GLY A 272 -20.98 16.17 16.80
N ARG A 273 -19.95 16.98 16.50
CA ARG A 273 -20.08 18.43 16.34
C ARG A 273 -20.71 18.79 14.99
N LEU A 274 -20.43 18.01 13.95
CA LEU A 274 -21.07 18.17 12.64
C LEU A 274 -22.55 17.74 12.68
N VAL A 275 -22.84 16.62 13.36
CA VAL A 275 -24.19 16.02 13.36
C VAL A 275 -25.12 16.74 14.34
N GLY A 276 -24.65 17.10 15.53
CA GLY A 276 -25.50 17.58 16.63
C GLY A 276 -26.15 16.43 17.41
N LYS A 277 -26.83 16.74 18.52
CA LYS A 277 -27.31 15.73 19.50
C LYS A 277 -28.34 14.75 18.93
N LYS A 278 -29.16 15.21 17.99
CA LYS A 278 -30.22 14.44 17.30
C LYS A 278 -30.12 14.56 15.78
N GLY A 279 -28.96 14.95 15.25
CA GLY A 279 -28.82 15.26 13.83
C GLY A 279 -29.34 16.64 13.44
N GLU A 280 -29.66 17.52 14.40
CA GLU A 280 -30.25 18.82 14.09
C GLU A 280 -29.34 19.71 13.23
N ARG A 281 -28.02 19.64 13.44
CA ARG A 281 -27.07 20.48 12.72
C ARG A 281 -26.93 20.02 11.28
N ILE A 282 -26.70 18.73 11.06
CA ILE A 282 -26.59 18.20 9.69
C ILE A 282 -27.90 18.39 8.92
N ALA A 283 -29.07 18.26 9.55
CA ALA A 283 -30.36 18.50 8.90
C ALA A 283 -30.53 19.97 8.45
N ASN A 284 -30.06 20.94 9.24
CA ASN A 284 -30.06 22.35 8.83
C ASN A 284 -29.10 22.61 7.65
N ILE A 285 -27.94 21.96 7.66
CA ILE A 285 -26.98 22.03 6.54
C ILE A 285 -27.61 21.43 5.28
N GLU A 286 -28.30 20.29 5.37
CA GLU A 286 -29.01 19.67 4.25
C GLU A 286 -30.09 20.60 3.68
N LYS A 287 -30.87 21.24 4.57
CA LYS A 287 -31.94 22.17 4.18
C LYS A 287 -31.42 23.36 3.36
N ASP A 288 -30.33 23.98 3.81
CA ASP A 288 -29.78 25.19 3.18
C ASP A 288 -28.89 24.89 1.97
N SER A 289 -28.17 23.77 2.01
CA SER A 289 -27.39 23.31 0.85
C SER A 289 -28.28 22.78 -0.27
N GLY A 290 -29.45 22.22 0.07
CA GLY A 290 -30.34 21.53 -0.86
C GLY A 290 -29.80 20.15 -1.27
N LYS A 291 -28.94 19.55 -0.44
CA LYS A 291 -28.25 18.28 -0.71
C LYS A 291 -28.42 17.36 0.49
N LYS A 292 -28.56 16.06 0.25
CA LYS A 292 -28.48 15.05 1.31
C LYS A 292 -27.01 14.82 1.69
N LEU A 293 -26.69 14.84 2.98
CA LEU A 293 -25.31 14.85 3.46
C LEU A 293 -25.04 13.69 4.40
N ARG A 294 -23.79 13.22 4.42
CA ARG A 294 -23.32 12.25 5.39
C ARG A 294 -21.94 12.63 5.91
N GLY A 295 -21.84 12.83 7.21
CA GLY A 295 -20.56 13.01 7.87
C GLY A 295 -19.81 11.68 8.03
N ILE A 296 -18.51 11.68 7.79
CA ILE A 296 -17.60 10.59 8.12
C ILE A 296 -16.32 11.13 8.75
N GLU A 297 -15.69 10.34 9.60
CA GLU A 297 -14.40 10.69 10.19
C GLU A 297 -13.25 10.20 9.32
N LEU A 298 -12.21 11.01 9.17
CA LEU A 298 -10.98 10.58 8.54
C LEU A 298 -10.24 9.62 9.47
N ASN A 299 -10.15 8.36 9.05
CA ASN A 299 -9.33 7.35 9.68
C ASN A 299 -8.73 6.42 8.61
N LEU A 300 -7.93 5.43 9.04
CA LEU A 300 -7.30 4.45 8.14
C LEU A 300 -8.20 3.24 7.83
N ASN A 301 -9.47 3.28 8.22
CA ASN A 301 -10.45 2.23 7.94
C ASN A 301 -11.32 2.63 6.74
N PHE A 302 -10.82 2.36 5.54
CA PHE A 302 -11.48 2.74 4.28
C PHE A 302 -12.85 2.07 4.05
N LYS A 303 -13.19 1.04 4.82
CA LYS A 303 -14.53 0.42 4.82
C LYS A 303 -15.64 1.40 5.18
N GLU A 304 -15.34 2.40 6.02
CA GLU A 304 -16.27 3.48 6.39
C GLU A 304 -16.68 4.34 5.20
N ILE A 305 -15.73 4.64 4.29
CA ILE A 305 -16.00 5.40 3.07
C ILE A 305 -16.91 4.60 2.15
N VAL A 306 -16.60 3.31 1.95
CA VAL A 306 -17.44 2.42 1.13
C VAL A 306 -18.85 2.34 1.73
N ARG A 307 -19.00 2.17 3.05
CA ARG A 307 -20.29 2.19 3.74
C ARG A 307 -21.06 3.49 3.53
N ALA A 308 -20.36 4.62 3.54
CA ALA A 308 -20.98 5.94 3.41
C ALA A 308 -21.52 6.21 2.00
N VAL A 309 -20.91 5.62 0.96
CA VAL A 309 -21.24 5.89 -0.45
C VAL A 309 -22.11 4.79 -1.07
N HIS A 310 -21.95 3.53 -0.64
CA HIS A 310 -22.57 2.40 -1.33
C HIS A 310 -24.10 2.38 -1.18
N PRO A 311 -24.88 2.15 -2.27
CA PRO A 311 -26.35 2.17 -2.22
C PRO A 311 -27.03 1.11 -1.36
N VAL A 312 -26.38 -0.04 -1.25
CA VAL A 312 -26.87 -1.18 -0.47
C VAL A 312 -26.23 -1.16 0.92
N THR A 313 -27.00 -0.82 1.95
CA THR A 313 -26.50 -0.65 3.33
C THR A 313 -25.97 -1.94 3.96
N TRP A 314 -26.59 -3.08 3.67
CA TRP A 314 -26.18 -4.38 4.22
C TRP A 314 -24.92 -4.96 3.57
N ILE A 315 -24.47 -4.42 2.43
CA ILE A 315 -23.34 -4.96 1.69
C ILE A 315 -22.05 -4.97 2.51
N VAL A 316 -21.93 -4.05 3.46
CA VAL A 316 -20.78 -3.89 4.36
C VAL A 316 -20.52 -5.16 5.18
N LYS A 317 -21.55 -5.99 5.42
CA LYS A 317 -21.42 -7.30 6.08
C LYS A 317 -20.70 -8.34 5.20
N HIS A 318 -20.76 -8.17 3.89
CA HIS A 318 -20.12 -9.03 2.89
C HIS A 318 -18.74 -8.54 2.48
N ILE A 319 -18.35 -7.32 2.87
CA ILE A 319 -16.97 -6.85 2.70
C ILE A 319 -16.11 -7.53 3.76
N GLU A 320 -15.18 -8.36 3.32
CA GLU A 320 -14.15 -8.95 4.16
C GLU A 320 -13.14 -7.88 4.56
N ASP A 321 -12.58 -7.22 3.56
CA ASP A 321 -11.47 -6.30 3.72
C ASP A 321 -11.54 -5.13 2.74
N VAL A 322 -11.04 -3.98 3.16
CA VAL A 322 -10.80 -2.81 2.31
C VAL A 322 -9.47 -2.23 2.72
N ASP A 323 -8.50 -2.35 1.83
CA ASP A 323 -7.16 -1.81 2.03
C ASP A 323 -6.48 -1.55 0.68
N PHE A 324 -5.36 -0.84 0.73
CA PHE A 324 -4.53 -0.60 -0.44
C PHE A 324 -3.82 -1.87 -0.89
N GLN A 325 -3.77 -2.05 -2.21
CA GLN A 325 -2.97 -3.08 -2.85
C GLN A 325 -2.32 -2.47 -4.10
N GLY A 326 -1.00 -2.26 -4.06
CA GLY A 326 -0.32 -1.48 -5.10
C GLY A 326 -0.79 -0.02 -5.13
N ASN A 327 -1.27 0.43 -6.29
CA ASN A 327 -1.80 1.78 -6.54
C ASN A 327 -3.33 1.86 -6.53
N GLU A 328 -4.01 0.81 -6.07
CA GLU A 328 -5.48 0.73 -6.03
C GLU A 328 -5.99 0.50 -4.60
N LEU A 329 -7.21 0.96 -4.35
CA LEU A 329 -7.96 0.55 -3.16
C LEU A 329 -8.73 -0.73 -3.49
N VAL A 330 -8.37 -1.84 -2.83
CA VAL A 330 -8.99 -3.14 -3.07
C VAL A 330 -10.10 -3.40 -2.07
N VAL A 331 -11.27 -3.78 -2.58
CA VAL A 331 -12.38 -4.29 -1.77
C VAL A 331 -12.49 -5.80 -1.96
N LYS A 332 -12.20 -6.55 -0.91
CA LYS A 332 -12.33 -8.02 -0.89
C LYS A 332 -13.71 -8.40 -0.35
N LEU A 333 -14.43 -9.25 -1.08
CA LEU A 333 -15.76 -9.71 -0.69
C LEU A 333 -15.71 -11.15 -0.14
N LYS A 334 -16.47 -11.41 0.92
CA LYS A 334 -16.60 -12.75 1.55
C LYS A 334 -17.32 -13.77 0.66
N LYS A 335 -18.22 -13.28 -0.20
CA LYS A 335 -19.05 -14.07 -1.11
C LYS A 335 -19.25 -13.26 -2.38
N GLU A 336 -19.41 -13.94 -3.51
CA GLU A 336 -19.89 -13.28 -4.72
C GLU A 336 -21.20 -12.55 -4.42
N SER A 337 -21.24 -11.27 -4.78
CA SER A 337 -22.42 -10.45 -4.55
C SER A 337 -22.59 -9.47 -5.69
N GLY A 338 -23.47 -9.81 -6.64
CA GLY A 338 -23.89 -8.90 -7.70
C GLY A 338 -24.47 -7.59 -7.16
N ALA A 339 -24.95 -7.58 -5.91
CA ALA A 339 -25.42 -6.39 -5.22
C ALA A 339 -24.30 -5.37 -4.93
N PHE A 340 -23.04 -5.82 -4.76
CA PHE A 340 -21.88 -4.93 -4.64
C PHE A 340 -21.59 -4.23 -5.98
N MET A 341 -21.70 -4.98 -7.09
CA MET A 341 -21.49 -4.43 -8.42
C MET A 341 -22.59 -3.43 -8.83
N GLY A 342 -23.85 -3.79 -8.56
CA GLY A 342 -25.01 -3.06 -9.08
C GLY A 342 -25.23 -3.29 -10.57
N GLN A 343 -26.34 -2.78 -11.10
CA GLN A 343 -26.65 -2.92 -12.53
C GLN A 343 -25.56 -2.24 -13.39
N LYS A 344 -24.97 -2.98 -14.33
CA LYS A 344 -23.85 -2.52 -15.17
C LYS A 344 -22.70 -1.90 -14.33
N GLY A 345 -22.46 -2.40 -13.11
CA GLY A 345 -21.37 -1.89 -12.25
C GLY A 345 -21.63 -0.50 -11.67
N SER A 346 -22.88 -0.02 -11.63
CA SER A 346 -23.18 1.35 -11.20
C SER A 346 -22.73 1.65 -9.76
N HIS A 347 -22.88 0.70 -8.84
CA HIS A 347 -22.53 0.91 -7.43
C HIS A 347 -21.02 1.04 -7.24
N VAL A 348 -20.24 0.16 -7.87
CA VAL A 348 -18.76 0.22 -7.81
C VAL A 348 -18.24 1.48 -8.48
N ARG A 349 -18.82 1.89 -9.61
CA ARG A 349 -18.44 3.14 -10.27
C ARG A 349 -18.68 4.38 -9.42
N LEU A 350 -19.73 4.39 -8.60
CA LEU A 350 -19.95 5.49 -7.64
C LEU A 350 -18.88 5.51 -6.54
N VAL A 351 -18.54 4.34 -5.99
CA VAL A 351 -17.49 4.22 -4.97
C VAL A 351 -16.12 4.61 -5.57
N ASP A 352 -15.80 4.12 -6.76
CA ASP A 352 -14.59 4.47 -7.53
C ASP A 352 -14.50 5.98 -7.77
N TYR A 353 -15.60 6.63 -8.18
CA TYR A 353 -15.65 8.08 -8.36
C TYR A 353 -15.25 8.83 -7.08
N VAL A 354 -15.85 8.47 -5.93
CA VAL A 354 -15.54 9.13 -4.65
C VAL A 354 -14.10 8.88 -4.22
N ILE A 355 -13.60 7.65 -4.37
CA ILE A 355 -12.21 7.30 -4.02
C ILE A 355 -11.20 8.02 -4.92
N ARG A 356 -11.50 8.18 -6.22
CA ARG A 356 -10.69 9.00 -7.14
C ARG A 356 -10.66 10.46 -6.73
N GLN A 357 -11.80 11.03 -6.34
CA GLN A 357 -11.86 12.42 -5.84
C GLN A 357 -11.04 12.61 -4.56
N LEU A 358 -11.07 11.64 -3.64
CA LEU A 358 -10.35 11.73 -2.37
C LEU A 358 -8.86 11.48 -2.51
N PHE A 359 -8.48 10.41 -3.20
CA PHE A 359 -7.12 9.87 -3.13
C PHE A 359 -6.41 9.83 -4.47
N GLY A 360 -7.09 10.09 -5.59
CA GLY A 360 -6.52 10.03 -6.94
C GLY A 360 -6.31 8.60 -7.46
N ILE A 361 -6.84 7.59 -6.76
CA ILE A 361 -6.66 6.16 -7.06
C ILE A 361 -7.98 5.51 -7.46
N GLY A 362 -7.91 4.38 -8.17
CA GLY A 362 -9.07 3.57 -8.51
C GLY A 362 -9.47 2.58 -7.42
N VAL A 363 -10.65 2.00 -7.58
CA VAL A 363 -11.17 0.89 -6.75
C VAL A 363 -11.20 -0.39 -7.57
N LYS A 364 -10.62 -1.45 -7.01
CA LYS A 364 -10.69 -2.81 -7.56
C LYS A 364 -11.45 -3.72 -6.62
N VAL A 365 -12.36 -4.52 -7.17
CA VAL A 365 -13.16 -5.46 -6.39
C VAL A 365 -12.64 -6.86 -6.65
N ILE A 366 -12.24 -7.55 -5.59
CA ILE A 366 -11.82 -8.94 -5.65
C ILE A 366 -12.95 -9.80 -5.10
N LEU A 367 -13.48 -10.65 -5.97
CA LEU A 367 -14.40 -11.71 -5.59
C LEU A 367 -13.61 -12.79 -4.83
N PRO A 368 -14.23 -13.49 -3.87
CA PRO A 368 -13.56 -14.60 -3.21
C PRO A 368 -13.19 -15.62 -4.29
N GLN A 369 -11.89 -15.91 -4.41
CA GLN A 369 -11.45 -17.07 -5.17
C GLN A 369 -12.00 -18.30 -4.44
N GLU A 370 -12.61 -19.24 -5.17
CA GLU A 370 -12.76 -20.59 -4.64
C GLU A 370 -11.37 -21.01 -4.16
N THR A 371 -11.25 -21.27 -2.86
CA THR A 371 -10.01 -21.73 -2.24
C THR A 371 -9.39 -22.80 -3.13
N GLU A 372 -8.07 -22.73 -3.36
CA GLU A 372 -7.27 -23.70 -4.13
C GLU A 372 -7.28 -25.14 -3.54
N GLU A 373 -8.33 -25.53 -2.82
CA GLU A 373 -8.55 -26.87 -2.29
C GLU A 373 -9.19 -27.81 -3.33
N LYS A 374 -9.91 -27.32 -4.35
CA LYS A 374 -10.50 -28.19 -5.38
C LYS A 374 -9.50 -28.72 -6.42
N ASN A 375 -8.40 -28.02 -6.68
CA ASN A 375 -7.39 -28.51 -7.64
C ASN A 375 -6.54 -29.67 -7.10
N LYS A 376 -6.59 -29.97 -5.79
CA LYS A 376 -5.99 -31.19 -5.25
C LYS A 376 -6.89 -32.41 -5.39
N GLU A 377 -8.21 -32.24 -5.49
CA GLU A 377 -9.13 -33.36 -5.71
C GLU A 377 -9.16 -33.82 -7.17
N THR A 378 -9.11 -32.90 -8.14
CA THR A 378 -9.09 -33.28 -9.57
C THR A 378 -7.78 -33.96 -9.99
N THR A 379 -6.67 -33.67 -9.32
CA THR A 379 -5.37 -34.33 -9.60
C THR A 379 -5.26 -35.71 -8.93
N ALA A 380 -6.11 -36.00 -7.93
CA ALA A 380 -6.17 -37.30 -7.26
C ALA A 380 -7.07 -38.30 -8.00
N GLU A 381 -8.11 -37.85 -8.70
CA GLU A 381 -8.97 -38.72 -9.52
C GLU A 381 -8.34 -39.14 -10.85
N VAL A 382 -7.50 -38.31 -11.45
CA VAL A 382 -6.77 -38.64 -12.70
C VAL A 382 -5.60 -39.61 -12.45
N LYS A 383 -5.16 -39.80 -11.19
CA LYS A 383 -4.17 -40.82 -10.81
C LYS A 383 -4.78 -42.15 -10.36
N ARG A 384 -6.11 -42.28 -10.39
CA ARG A 384 -6.84 -43.52 -10.05
C ARG A 384 -7.74 -44.04 -11.16
N SER A 385 -7.64 -43.49 -12.37
CA SER A 385 -8.33 -43.96 -13.58
C SER A 385 -7.41 -44.70 -14.52
#